data_AF-A0A9X3F3D8-F1
#
_entry.id   AF-A0A9X3F3D8-F1
#
_cell.length_a   1.000
_cell.length_b   1.000
_cell.length_c   1.000
_cell.angle_alpha   90.00
_cell.angle_beta   90.00
_cell.angle_gamma   90.00
#
_symmetry.space_group_name_H-M   'P 1'
#
loop_
_entity.id
_entity.type
_entity.pdbx_description
1 polymer ?
#
loop_
_entity_poly.entity_id
_entity_poly.type
_entity_poly.pdbx_seq_one_letter_code
_entity_poly.pdbx_strand_id
1 'polypeptide(L)'
;MEDFLIPFTITVFMLSLIAERVANFVKLYLQGRTLYIIWPHILENKFKLWLKIRIKILAVKQPTKEAEKQREYRILTINIIVGILVAVLLNANLFQIIDRIFETSTQQKGAVSVIIGWDLNNLGIQQWLGLLYFVLIMWWSTLVFFKHLYENNYNNLPRSKGLVWIAIVLFVIIPLVFIVLPWIIETFSDSEKLYMIRERYFNVVQHILGYIGIGLFLSLGSKFWHDFLDLLLKVKNTRQQLSEEQTFTNYSTADEIKHLAETSRDGVVVKMYEAYRREIGKIKGVVSHGINTVFDKKSRLYKKMIEVEFVSNEAQTALINLIDEGNIVVNNNTFYLKDYTNILYTDTLDAIIPDQSMAISGECNEIIQEQFPVCYAYNNTSKSSLGSFGVIKKDEDNYYAISNLHVFATSQDLKEINGRNNYKIKDENRKVKLVIRGENTRREEFDCEICDDYNFGDVDGDGYDFCRCAITKEAYEKYYQVIKREVLTPDESNHMVMFGATSKFDVKFHSFWSGTYCTISYPDFYKKLYLYKIKSLNKNIRKGDSGSIVYLKDDSDMIINGMLVAKSDNYAYMQIVNI
;
A
#
# COMPACT_ATOMS: atom_id res chain seq x y z
N MET A 1 -12.70 32.52 -2.87
CA MET A 1 -11.49 31.66 -2.87
C MET A 1 -11.71 30.41 -3.72
N GLU A 2 -12.80 29.68 -3.53
CA GLU A 2 -13.17 28.52 -4.37
C GLU A 2 -13.32 28.88 -5.86
N ASP A 3 -13.93 30.03 -6.15
CA ASP A 3 -14.13 30.54 -7.52
C ASP A 3 -12.82 30.82 -8.27
N PHE A 4 -11.71 30.95 -7.54
CA PHE A 4 -10.37 31.10 -8.11
C PHE A 4 -9.63 29.76 -8.17
N LEU A 5 -9.63 29.01 -7.06
CA LEU A 5 -8.83 27.78 -6.94
C LEU A 5 -9.27 26.70 -7.92
N ILE A 6 -10.58 26.52 -8.14
CA ILE A 6 -11.08 25.48 -9.04
C ILE A 6 -10.66 25.75 -10.51
N PRO A 7 -10.94 26.93 -11.10
CA PRO A 7 -10.48 27.23 -12.47
C PRO A 7 -8.96 27.21 -12.62
N PHE A 8 -8.24 27.69 -11.59
CA PHE A 8 -6.78 27.64 -11.58
C PHE A 8 -6.29 26.19 -11.64
N THR A 9 -6.77 25.33 -10.74
CA THR A 9 -6.40 23.92 -10.70
C THR A 9 -6.75 23.20 -11.98
N ILE A 10 -7.91 23.45 -12.58
CA ILE A 10 -8.28 22.86 -13.89
C ILE A 10 -7.29 23.29 -14.98
N THR A 11 -6.95 24.59 -15.04
CA THR A 11 -6.01 25.13 -16.03
C THR A 11 -4.63 24.48 -15.87
N VAL A 12 -4.11 24.44 -14.64
CA VAL A 12 -2.80 23.84 -14.35
C VAL A 12 -2.81 22.32 -14.59
N PHE A 13 -3.90 21.63 -14.25
CA PHE A 13 -4.08 20.22 -14.52
C PHE A 13 -3.97 19.92 -16.02
N MET A 14 -4.71 20.65 -16.86
CA MET A 14 -4.67 20.46 -18.31
C MET A 14 -3.26 20.71 -18.88
N LEU A 15 -2.60 21.78 -18.45
CA LEU A 15 -1.21 22.06 -18.84
C LEU A 15 -0.24 20.97 -18.36
N SER A 16 -0.47 20.40 -17.17
CA SER A 16 0.40 19.38 -16.59
C SER A 16 0.30 18.05 -17.35
N LEU A 17 -0.86 17.72 -17.93
CA LEU A 17 -1.03 16.58 -18.81
C LEU A 17 -0.16 16.71 -20.06
N ILE A 18 -0.13 17.90 -20.67
CA ILE A 18 0.72 18.19 -21.83
C ILE A 18 2.19 18.08 -21.42
N ALA A 19 2.58 18.74 -20.33
CA ALA A 19 3.95 18.71 -19.82
C ALA A 19 4.43 17.29 -19.51
N GLU A 20 3.57 16.44 -18.95
CA GLU A 20 3.88 15.04 -18.65
C GLU A 20 4.15 14.23 -19.93
N ARG A 21 3.32 14.40 -20.98
CA ARG A 21 3.53 13.71 -22.26
C ARG A 21 4.83 14.13 -22.92
N VAL A 22 5.13 15.44 -22.94
CA VAL A 22 6.40 15.97 -23.47
C VAL A 22 7.57 15.45 -22.63
N ALA A 23 7.45 15.44 -21.30
CA ALA A 23 8.51 14.96 -20.42
C ALA A 23 8.79 13.47 -20.63
N ASN A 24 7.76 12.66 -20.80
CA ASN A 24 7.90 11.23 -21.09
C ASN A 24 8.54 11.00 -22.47
N PHE A 25 8.15 11.77 -23.49
CA PHE A 25 8.80 11.74 -24.80
C PHE A 25 10.29 12.09 -24.69
N VAL A 26 10.63 13.18 -24.00
CA VAL A 26 12.01 13.63 -23.79
C VAL A 26 12.82 12.57 -23.03
N LYS A 27 12.27 11.96 -21.97
CA LYS A 27 12.94 10.88 -21.22
C LYS A 27 13.29 9.69 -22.11
N LEU A 28 12.34 9.21 -22.90
CA LEU A 28 12.53 8.07 -23.79
C LEU A 28 13.51 8.39 -24.92
N TYR A 29 13.38 9.57 -25.53
CA TYR A 29 14.24 10.00 -26.64
C TYR A 29 15.69 10.21 -26.20
N LEU A 30 15.91 10.78 -25.01
CA LEU A 30 17.23 11.08 -24.48
C LEU A 30 17.91 9.87 -23.82
N GLN A 31 17.16 8.82 -23.47
CA GLN A 31 17.70 7.64 -22.80
C GLN A 31 18.81 6.98 -23.62
N GLY A 32 19.99 6.82 -23.03
CA GLY A 32 21.14 6.16 -23.66
C GLY A 32 21.91 7.01 -24.67
N ARG A 33 21.39 8.18 -25.05
CA ARG A 33 22.06 9.12 -25.97
C ARG A 33 23.08 9.99 -25.24
N THR A 34 24.07 10.45 -26.01
CA THR A 34 25.03 11.45 -25.54
C THR A 34 24.58 12.83 -26.00
N LEU A 35 24.42 13.74 -25.05
CA LEU A 35 24.11 15.14 -25.28
C LEU A 35 25.37 15.99 -25.20
N TYR A 36 25.43 16.99 -26.07
CA TYR A 36 26.48 18.01 -26.08
C TYR A 36 25.83 19.32 -25.64
N ILE A 37 26.05 19.70 -24.38
CA ILE A 37 25.57 20.97 -23.85
C ILE A 37 26.67 22.00 -24.04
N ILE A 38 26.34 23.19 -24.55
CA ILE A 38 27.30 24.30 -24.62
C ILE A 38 27.71 24.61 -23.18
N TRP A 39 28.99 24.47 -22.84
CA TRP A 39 29.57 24.72 -21.53
C TRP A 39 31.04 25.06 -21.74
N PRO A 40 31.35 26.35 -21.96
CA PRO A 40 32.73 26.78 -22.15
C PRO A 40 33.52 26.51 -20.86
N HIS A 41 34.49 25.61 -20.93
CA HIS A 41 35.35 25.25 -19.81
C HIS A 41 36.76 24.91 -20.29
N ILE A 42 37.74 25.03 -19.38
CA ILE A 42 39.13 24.66 -19.64
C ILE A 42 39.36 23.29 -19.02
N LEU A 43 39.75 22.30 -19.84
CA LEU A 43 40.12 20.96 -19.39
C LEU A 43 41.50 20.64 -19.94
N GLU A 44 42.46 20.29 -19.08
CA GLU A 44 43.85 19.97 -19.49
C GLU A 44 44.49 21.08 -20.34
N ASN A 45 44.32 22.35 -19.93
CA ASN A 45 44.78 23.55 -20.66
C ASN A 45 44.20 23.74 -22.07
N LYS A 46 43.16 23.01 -22.46
CA LYS A 46 42.43 23.22 -23.72
C LYS A 46 41.04 23.78 -23.45
N PHE A 47 40.66 24.83 -24.17
CA PHE A 47 39.30 25.35 -24.17
C PHE A 47 38.37 24.36 -24.87
N LYS A 48 37.34 23.89 -24.17
CA LYS A 48 36.28 23.05 -24.73
C LYS A 48 34.95 23.79 -24.58
N LEU A 49 34.24 23.94 -25.70
CA LEU A 49 32.92 24.57 -25.72
C LEU A 49 31.80 23.63 -25.30
N TRP A 50 32.00 22.31 -25.37
CA TRP A 50 30.93 21.33 -25.22
C TRP A 50 31.17 20.42 -24.01
N LEU A 51 30.14 20.26 -23.17
CA LEU A 51 30.08 19.25 -22.12
C LEU A 51 29.35 18.02 -22.67
N LYS A 52 30.08 16.90 -22.74
CA LYS A 52 29.57 15.61 -23.19
C LYS A 52 28.89 14.90 -22.01
N ILE A 53 27.56 14.77 -22.05
CA ILE A 53 26.77 14.14 -20.99
C ILE A 53 26.07 12.92 -21.58
N ARG A 54 26.27 11.74 -20.97
CA ARG A 54 25.52 10.54 -21.34
C ARG A 54 24.41 10.31 -20.32
N ILE A 55 23.16 10.38 -20.76
CA ILE A 55 22.02 10.14 -19.88
C ILE A 55 21.87 8.63 -19.69
N LYS A 56 22.16 8.13 -18.47
CA LYS A 56 21.94 6.73 -18.10
C LYS A 56 20.44 6.40 -18.09
N ILE A 57 20.12 5.11 -18.07
CA ILE A 57 18.74 4.58 -18.10
C ILE A 57 17.86 5.27 -17.05
N LEU A 58 16.75 5.88 -17.50
CA LEU A 58 15.77 6.57 -16.65
C LEU A 58 14.52 5.73 -16.40
N ALA A 59 14.19 4.80 -17.31
CA ALA A 59 12.98 3.99 -17.22
C ALA A 59 13.02 2.93 -16.11
N VAL A 60 14.18 2.33 -15.86
CA VAL A 60 14.32 1.18 -14.96
C VAL A 60 14.69 1.63 -13.54
N LYS A 61 13.96 1.09 -12.55
CA LYS A 61 14.26 1.27 -11.13
C LYS A 61 15.65 0.75 -10.81
N GLN A 62 16.44 1.53 -10.09
CA GLN A 62 17.81 1.15 -9.75
C GLN A 62 17.83 0.25 -8.50
N PRO A 63 18.76 -0.72 -8.42
CA PRO A 63 18.80 -1.69 -7.33
C PRO A 63 19.26 -1.08 -5.99
N THR A 64 20.07 -0.02 -6.02
CA THR A 64 20.57 0.64 -4.81
C THR A 64 19.75 1.89 -4.49
N LYS A 65 19.56 2.18 -3.19
CA LYS A 65 18.81 3.36 -2.73
C LYS A 65 19.41 4.68 -3.22
N GLU A 66 20.74 4.77 -3.25
CA GLU A 66 21.45 5.97 -3.71
C GLU A 66 21.25 6.20 -5.21
N ALA A 67 21.39 5.14 -6.02
CA ALA A 67 21.17 5.22 -7.46
C ALA A 67 19.70 5.55 -7.80
N GLU A 68 18.75 5.06 -7.00
CA GLU A 68 17.34 5.40 -7.17
C GLU A 68 17.07 6.87 -6.84
N LYS A 69 17.63 7.41 -5.74
CA LYS A 69 17.51 8.83 -5.40
C LYS A 69 18.08 9.74 -6.49
N GLN A 70 19.18 9.34 -7.12
CA GLN A 70 19.78 10.10 -8.22
C GLN A 70 18.94 10.01 -9.50
N ARG A 71 18.34 8.85 -9.78
CA ARG A 71 17.37 8.69 -10.86
C ARG A 71 16.16 9.59 -10.64
N GLU A 72 15.59 9.62 -9.43
CA GLU A 72 14.47 10.50 -9.08
C GLU A 72 14.83 11.97 -9.31
N TYR A 73 16.02 12.41 -8.87
CA TYR A 73 16.49 13.77 -9.09
C TYR A 73 16.65 14.12 -10.59
N ARG A 74 17.12 13.18 -11.43
CA ARG A 74 17.17 13.35 -12.90
C ARG A 74 15.78 13.53 -13.50
N ILE A 75 14.85 12.69 -13.08
CA ILE A 75 13.47 12.72 -13.57
C ILE A 75 12.81 14.04 -13.18
N LEU A 76 12.98 14.48 -11.93
CA LEU A 76 12.48 15.76 -11.44
C LEU A 76 13.06 16.94 -12.23
N THR A 77 14.38 16.94 -12.44
CA THR A 77 15.06 17.96 -13.25
C THR A 77 14.46 18.07 -14.65
N ILE A 78 14.31 16.93 -15.34
CA ILE A 78 13.73 16.90 -16.69
C ILE A 78 12.30 17.43 -16.67
N ASN A 79 11.48 17.02 -15.69
CA ASN A 79 10.11 17.51 -15.56
C ASN A 79 10.06 19.03 -15.35
N ILE A 80 10.96 19.62 -14.54
CA ILE A 80 11.03 21.07 -14.32
C ILE A 80 11.39 21.79 -15.63
N ILE A 81 12.47 21.36 -16.29
CA ILE A 81 12.93 21.98 -17.54
C ILE A 81 11.85 21.92 -18.62
N VAL A 82 11.21 20.75 -18.77
CA VAL A 82 10.12 20.56 -19.73
C VAL A 82 8.89 21.38 -19.34
N GLY A 83 8.54 21.44 -18.05
CA GLY A 83 7.42 22.27 -17.56
C GLY A 83 7.60 23.74 -17.90
N ILE A 84 8.79 24.30 -17.66
CA ILE A 84 9.11 25.69 -18.01
C ILE A 84 9.08 25.89 -19.54
N LEU A 85 9.62 24.95 -20.31
CA LEU A 85 9.63 25.03 -21.77
C LEU A 85 8.20 24.99 -22.35
N VAL A 86 7.35 24.10 -21.85
CA VAL A 86 5.93 24.02 -22.24
C VAL A 86 5.19 25.30 -21.86
N ALA A 87 5.45 25.85 -20.67
CA ALA A 87 4.87 27.12 -20.25
C ALA A 87 5.23 28.26 -21.20
N VAL A 88 6.50 28.37 -21.58
CA VAL A 88 6.94 29.37 -22.56
C VAL A 88 6.31 29.12 -23.92
N LEU A 89 6.37 27.91 -24.47
CA LEU A 89 5.81 27.62 -25.80
C LEU A 89 4.31 27.92 -25.90
N LEU A 90 3.56 27.69 -24.81
CA LEU A 90 2.13 27.97 -24.76
C LEU A 90 1.83 29.43 -24.36
N ASN A 91 2.84 30.24 -24.06
CA ASN A 91 2.66 31.59 -23.47
C ASN A 91 1.76 31.52 -22.21
N ALA A 92 1.93 30.47 -21.41
CA ALA A 92 1.23 30.27 -20.16
C ALA A 92 2.00 30.98 -19.06
N ASN A 93 1.64 32.22 -18.73
CA ASN A 93 2.26 32.97 -17.65
C ASN A 93 1.45 32.85 -16.36
N LEU A 94 2.07 32.48 -15.23
CA LEU A 94 1.37 32.32 -13.95
C LEU A 94 0.56 33.56 -13.55
N PHE A 95 1.15 34.75 -13.60
CA PHE A 95 0.49 35.98 -13.15
C PHE A 95 -0.68 36.34 -14.07
N GLN A 96 -0.50 36.24 -15.39
CA GLN A 96 -1.60 36.48 -16.32
C GLN A 96 -2.74 35.47 -16.18
N ILE A 97 -2.43 34.19 -15.91
CA ILE A 97 -3.45 33.18 -15.62
C ILE A 97 -4.25 33.59 -14.37
N ILE A 98 -3.55 34.03 -13.33
CA ILE A 98 -4.17 34.46 -12.08
C ILE A 98 -5.08 35.68 -12.31
N ASP A 99 -4.55 36.73 -12.95
CA ASP A 99 -5.27 37.97 -13.22
C ASP A 99 -6.53 37.70 -14.05
N ARG A 100 -6.41 36.88 -15.10
CA ARG A 100 -7.56 36.50 -15.95
C ARG A 100 -8.63 35.74 -15.21
N ILE A 101 -8.26 34.82 -14.32
CA ILE A 101 -9.24 34.08 -13.51
C ILE A 101 -9.94 35.05 -12.56
N PHE A 102 -9.22 36.00 -11.95
CA PHE A 102 -9.83 37.03 -11.10
C PHE A 102 -10.77 37.96 -11.86
N GLU A 103 -10.38 38.45 -13.04
CA GLU A 103 -11.23 39.25 -13.93
C GLU A 103 -12.49 38.48 -14.36
N THR A 104 -12.36 37.19 -14.67
CA THR A 104 -13.49 36.34 -15.04
C THR A 104 -14.45 36.12 -13.87
N SER A 105 -13.91 35.98 -12.65
CA SER A 105 -14.74 35.83 -11.45
C SER A 105 -15.56 37.08 -11.14
N THR A 106 -15.13 38.24 -11.62
CA THR A 106 -15.81 39.53 -11.42
C THR A 106 -16.72 39.95 -12.58
N GLN A 107 -16.42 39.53 -13.82
CA GLN A 107 -17.25 39.83 -15.00
C GLN A 107 -18.03 38.59 -15.47
N GLN A 108 -19.33 38.57 -15.22
CA GLN A 108 -20.22 37.51 -15.69
C GLN A 108 -20.31 37.46 -17.23
N LYS A 109 -20.05 36.27 -17.81
CA LYS A 109 -20.45 35.76 -19.14
C LYS A 109 -19.59 36.10 -20.38
N GLY A 110 -18.28 35.87 -20.31
CA GLY A 110 -17.43 35.71 -21.50
C GLY A 110 -16.75 34.33 -21.55
N ALA A 111 -16.56 33.76 -22.75
CA ALA A 111 -15.68 32.63 -22.94
C ALA A 111 -14.23 33.12 -22.81
N VAL A 112 -13.56 32.76 -21.73
CA VAL A 112 -12.23 33.31 -21.42
C VAL A 112 -11.16 32.40 -21.98
N SER A 113 -10.47 32.86 -23.01
CA SER A 113 -9.23 32.26 -23.46
C SER A 113 -8.15 32.56 -22.41
N VAL A 114 -7.94 31.64 -21.47
CA VAL A 114 -6.94 31.81 -20.39
C VAL A 114 -5.51 31.85 -20.96
N ILE A 115 -5.27 31.18 -22.09
CA ILE A 115 -3.98 31.09 -22.77
C ILE A 115 -4.08 31.82 -24.12
N ILE A 116 -3.20 32.80 -24.36
CA ILE A 116 -3.20 33.64 -25.59
C ILE A 116 -2.41 32.98 -26.73
N GLY A 117 -1.43 32.13 -26.40
CA GLY A 117 -0.42 31.69 -27.36
C GLY A 117 0.50 32.83 -27.79
N TRP A 118 1.43 32.55 -28.72
CA TRP A 118 2.30 33.56 -29.32
C TRP A 118 1.72 34.04 -30.65
N ASP A 119 1.65 35.36 -30.82
CA ASP A 119 1.51 35.97 -32.14
C ASP A 119 2.91 36.20 -32.73
N LEU A 120 3.36 35.25 -33.55
CA LEU A 120 4.68 35.29 -34.18
C LEU A 120 4.83 36.45 -35.18
N ASN A 121 3.72 36.95 -35.74
CA ASN A 121 3.74 38.00 -36.74
C ASN A 121 3.98 39.39 -36.13
N ASN A 122 3.79 39.53 -34.81
CA ASN A 122 3.93 40.78 -34.07
C ASN A 122 4.98 40.69 -32.95
N LEU A 123 6.06 39.93 -33.20
CA LEU A 123 7.18 39.85 -32.27
C LEU A 123 8.08 41.10 -32.40
N GLY A 124 7.82 42.09 -31.56
CA GLY A 124 8.70 43.22 -31.33
C GLY A 124 10.06 42.82 -30.74
N ILE A 125 11.05 43.71 -30.90
CA ILE A 125 12.43 43.55 -30.40
C ILE A 125 12.49 43.15 -28.92
N GLN A 126 11.52 43.59 -28.12
CA GLN A 126 11.45 43.30 -26.69
C GLN A 126 11.14 41.82 -26.40
N GLN A 127 10.24 41.20 -27.17
CA GLN A 127 9.96 39.77 -27.02
C GLN A 127 11.17 38.94 -27.44
N TRP A 128 11.91 39.38 -28.47
CA TRP A 128 13.19 38.76 -28.85
C TRP A 128 14.25 38.85 -27.75
N LEU A 129 14.41 40.01 -27.12
CA LEU A 129 15.31 40.19 -25.98
C LEU A 129 14.89 39.33 -24.78
N GLY A 130 13.59 39.29 -24.48
CA GLY A 130 13.04 38.43 -23.44
C GLY A 130 13.27 36.94 -23.72
N LEU A 131 13.08 36.51 -24.97
CA LEU A 131 13.34 35.14 -25.41
C LEU A 131 14.83 34.78 -25.32
N LEU A 132 15.72 35.69 -25.73
CA LEU A 132 17.16 35.49 -25.59
C LEU A 132 17.56 35.35 -24.11
N TYR A 133 17.07 36.24 -23.25
CA TYR A 133 17.33 36.20 -21.83
C TYR A 133 16.77 34.91 -21.18
N PHE A 134 15.58 34.49 -21.59
CA PHE A 134 15.00 33.21 -21.19
C PHE A 134 15.86 32.01 -21.63
N VAL A 135 16.34 31.98 -22.87
CA VAL A 135 17.25 30.92 -23.35
C VAL A 135 18.53 30.87 -22.52
N LEU A 136 19.07 32.02 -22.13
CA LEU A 136 20.24 32.09 -21.23
C LEU A 136 19.93 31.53 -19.84
N ILE A 137 18.75 31.83 -19.28
CA ILE A 137 18.29 31.26 -17.99
C ILE A 137 18.12 29.74 -18.11
N MET A 138 17.47 29.26 -19.17
CA MET A 138 17.26 27.82 -19.40
C MET A 138 18.58 27.10 -19.59
N TRP A 139 19.50 27.70 -20.33
CA TRP A 139 20.85 27.20 -20.49
C TRP A 139 21.56 27.09 -19.13
N TRP A 140 21.53 28.14 -18.32
CA TRP A 140 22.16 28.12 -17.00
C TRP A 140 21.53 27.12 -16.02
N SER A 141 20.21 27.10 -15.93
CA SER A 141 19.49 26.17 -15.05
C SER A 141 19.78 24.73 -15.44
N THR A 142 19.77 24.41 -16.74
CA THR A 142 20.24 23.12 -17.26
C THR A 142 21.62 22.79 -16.71
N LEU A 143 22.57 23.71 -16.76
CA LEU A 143 23.92 23.47 -16.27
C LEU A 143 24.01 23.24 -14.76
N VAL A 144 23.25 23.99 -13.97
CA VAL A 144 23.16 23.80 -12.51
C VAL A 144 22.62 22.41 -12.18
N PHE A 145 21.53 22.01 -12.83
CA PHE A 145 20.93 20.71 -12.57
C PHE A 145 21.81 19.57 -13.06
N PHE A 146 22.38 19.66 -14.26
CA PHE A 146 23.24 18.61 -14.82
C PHE A 146 24.60 18.48 -14.12
N LYS A 147 25.09 19.54 -13.45
CA LYS A 147 26.27 19.44 -12.59
C LYS A 147 26.08 18.41 -11.47
N HIS A 148 24.88 18.29 -10.93
CA HIS A 148 24.57 17.32 -9.87
C HIS A 148 24.35 15.89 -10.41
N LEU A 149 24.15 15.75 -11.73
CA LEU A 149 23.94 14.47 -12.40
C LEU A 149 25.23 13.80 -12.87
N TYR A 150 26.34 14.53 -12.85
CA TYR A 150 27.63 14.06 -13.30
C TYR A 150 28.30 13.19 -12.22
N GLU A 151 27.82 11.96 -12.09
CA GLU A 151 28.34 11.00 -11.14
C GLU A 151 29.44 10.13 -11.73
N ASN A 152 30.54 10.07 -10.98
CA ASN A 152 31.60 9.07 -11.06
C ASN A 152 32.41 9.06 -12.36
N ASN A 153 33.45 9.91 -12.38
CA ASN A 153 34.85 9.48 -12.60
C ASN A 153 35.82 10.66 -12.80
N TYR A 154 35.36 11.91 -12.83
CA TYR A 154 36.25 13.07 -12.84
C TYR A 154 36.14 13.84 -11.52
N ASN A 155 36.84 13.36 -10.49
CA ASN A 155 37.14 14.15 -9.29
C ASN A 155 37.96 15.42 -9.60
N ASN A 156 38.40 15.57 -10.86
CA ASN A 156 39.20 16.68 -11.37
C ASN A 156 38.41 17.65 -12.25
N LEU A 157 37.06 17.66 -12.25
CA LEU A 157 36.37 18.77 -12.89
C LEU A 157 36.80 20.06 -12.16
N PRO A 158 37.44 21.02 -12.83
CA PRO A 158 37.99 22.20 -12.17
C PRO A 158 36.86 22.87 -11.40
N ARG A 159 37.06 23.10 -10.09
CA ARG A 159 36.13 23.82 -9.21
C ARG A 159 35.73 25.11 -9.95
N SER A 160 34.57 25.10 -10.58
CA SER A 160 34.15 26.14 -11.53
C SER A 160 33.64 27.38 -10.80
N LYS A 161 34.39 27.86 -9.80
CA LYS A 161 34.04 29.04 -9.00
C LYS A 161 33.73 30.24 -9.91
N GLY A 162 34.46 30.39 -11.03
CA GLY A 162 34.22 31.44 -12.01
C GLY A 162 32.86 31.37 -12.73
N LEU A 163 32.31 30.17 -12.97
CA LEU A 163 31.04 30.02 -13.71
C LEU A 163 29.81 30.34 -12.85
N VAL A 164 29.87 30.05 -11.54
CA VAL A 164 28.86 30.52 -10.60
C VAL A 164 28.85 32.04 -10.54
N TRP A 165 30.04 32.68 -10.58
CA TRP A 165 30.15 34.13 -10.66
C TRP A 165 29.60 34.71 -11.96
N ILE A 166 29.89 34.11 -13.12
CA ILE A 166 29.31 34.55 -14.41
C ILE A 166 27.78 34.52 -14.35
N ALA A 167 27.21 33.48 -13.74
CA ALA A 167 25.78 33.40 -13.55
C ALA A 167 25.24 34.48 -12.61
N ILE A 168 25.88 34.70 -11.45
CA ILE A 168 25.50 35.79 -10.54
C ILE A 168 25.56 37.14 -11.27
N VAL A 169 26.59 37.38 -12.07
CA VAL A 169 26.72 38.60 -12.87
C VAL A 169 25.57 38.71 -13.88
N LEU A 170 25.30 37.66 -14.66
CA LEU A 170 24.26 37.68 -15.69
C LEU A 170 22.82 37.74 -15.15
N PHE A 171 22.56 37.12 -14.00
CA PHE A 171 21.19 36.97 -13.46
C PHE A 171 20.87 37.88 -12.28
N VAL A 172 21.88 38.41 -11.59
CA VAL A 172 21.68 39.34 -10.48
C VAL A 172 22.16 40.73 -10.89
N ILE A 173 23.41 40.85 -11.34
CA ILE A 173 24.00 42.17 -11.59
C ILE A 173 23.39 42.81 -12.83
N ILE A 174 23.24 42.10 -13.95
CA ILE A 174 22.64 42.67 -15.16
C ILE A 174 21.21 43.17 -14.88
N PRO A 175 20.31 42.37 -14.28
CA PRO A 175 18.98 42.88 -13.89
C PRO A 175 19.03 44.03 -12.91
N LEU A 176 19.91 43.97 -11.91
CA LEU A 176 20.07 45.05 -10.94
C LEU A 176 20.54 46.33 -11.62
N VAL A 177 21.47 46.25 -12.58
CA VAL A 177 21.92 47.39 -13.40
C VAL A 177 20.76 47.90 -14.25
N PHE A 178 19.98 47.04 -14.91
CA PHE A 178 18.83 47.48 -15.70
C PHE A 178 17.68 48.05 -14.85
N ILE A 179 17.61 47.77 -13.55
CA ILE A 179 16.63 48.35 -12.63
C ILE A 179 17.15 49.65 -12.00
N VAL A 180 18.40 49.64 -11.54
CA VAL A 180 19.01 50.74 -10.76
C VAL A 180 19.57 51.83 -11.67
N LEU A 181 20.13 51.49 -12.84
CA LEU A 181 20.71 52.47 -13.74
C LEU A 181 19.65 53.44 -14.29
N PRO A 182 18.45 53.00 -14.72
CA PRO A 182 17.37 53.93 -15.05
C PRO A 182 16.97 54.80 -13.87
N TRP A 183 16.87 54.25 -12.64
CA TRP A 183 16.53 55.02 -11.44
C TRP A 183 17.56 56.14 -11.13
N ILE A 184 18.86 55.85 -11.30
CA ILE A 184 19.92 56.85 -11.15
C ILE A 184 19.83 57.91 -12.26
N ILE A 185 19.60 57.50 -13.52
CA ILE A 185 19.53 58.41 -14.67
C ILE A 185 18.25 59.27 -14.65
N GLU A 186 17.14 58.76 -14.11
CA GLU A 186 15.86 59.47 -13.91
C GLU A 186 16.03 60.69 -12.98
N THR A 187 17.07 60.67 -12.14
CA THR A 187 17.45 61.82 -11.31
C THR A 187 18.05 62.97 -12.14
N PHE A 188 18.45 62.73 -13.39
CA PHE A 188 19.23 63.67 -14.22
C PHE A 188 18.69 63.91 -15.65
N SER A 189 17.65 63.23 -16.13
CA SER A 189 17.18 63.33 -17.52
C SER A 189 15.67 63.17 -17.69
N ASP A 190 15.15 63.65 -18.83
CA ASP A 190 13.74 63.72 -19.25
C ASP A 190 12.97 62.41 -18.95
N SER A 191 11.99 62.48 -18.04
CA SER A 191 11.50 61.33 -17.25
C SER A 191 10.65 60.32 -18.04
N GLU A 192 10.01 60.74 -19.13
CA GLU A 192 8.97 59.94 -19.80
C GLU A 192 9.52 58.71 -20.55
N LYS A 193 10.69 58.85 -21.21
CA LYS A 193 11.32 57.74 -21.95
C LYS A 193 11.90 56.67 -21.01
N LEU A 194 12.41 57.08 -19.85
CA LEU A 194 13.00 56.19 -18.85
C LEU A 194 11.92 55.36 -18.16
N TYR A 195 10.77 55.97 -17.83
CA TYR A 195 9.60 55.27 -17.30
C TYR A 195 9.16 54.12 -18.21
N MET A 196 9.03 54.38 -19.53
CA MET A 196 8.66 53.35 -20.50
C MET A 196 9.69 52.20 -20.57
N ILE A 197 11.00 52.48 -20.49
CA ILE A 197 12.03 51.43 -20.51
C ILE A 197 11.95 50.57 -19.24
N ARG A 198 11.75 51.20 -18.08
CA ARG A 198 11.63 50.52 -16.80
C ARG A 198 10.41 49.59 -16.77
N GLU A 199 9.25 50.08 -17.18
CA GLU A 199 8.01 49.29 -17.23
C GLU A 199 8.17 48.07 -18.15
N ARG A 200 8.76 48.28 -19.35
CA ARG A 200 9.05 47.19 -20.29
C ARG A 200 9.98 46.13 -19.70
N TYR A 201 11.04 46.55 -19.01
CA TYR A 201 11.97 45.62 -18.37
C TYR A 201 11.29 44.83 -17.24
N PHE A 202 10.51 45.52 -16.40
CA PHE A 202 9.76 44.88 -15.32
C PHE A 202 8.79 43.83 -15.86
N ASN A 203 8.08 44.13 -16.95
CA ASN A 203 7.20 43.20 -17.63
C ASN A 203 7.95 41.96 -18.12
N VAL A 204 9.14 42.11 -18.73
CA VAL A 204 9.97 40.96 -19.14
C VAL A 204 10.36 40.07 -17.95
N VAL A 205 10.79 40.67 -16.84
CA VAL A 205 11.14 39.91 -15.62
C VAL A 205 9.93 39.20 -15.03
N GLN A 206 8.80 39.90 -14.91
CA GLN A 206 7.54 39.32 -14.43
C GLN A 206 7.08 38.18 -15.33
N HIS A 207 7.24 38.31 -16.65
CA HIS A 207 6.91 37.24 -17.59
C HIS A 207 7.75 35.99 -17.34
N ILE A 208 9.05 36.15 -17.19
CA ILE A 208 9.98 35.05 -16.95
C ILE A 208 9.70 34.37 -15.62
N LEU A 209 9.50 35.15 -14.56
CA LEU A 209 9.13 34.60 -13.26
C LEU A 209 7.78 33.86 -13.31
N GLY A 210 6.82 34.37 -14.07
CA GLY A 210 5.55 33.69 -14.26
C GLY A 210 5.67 32.39 -15.05
N TYR A 211 6.55 32.31 -16.06
CA TYR A 211 6.84 31.07 -16.78
C TYR A 211 7.55 30.04 -15.90
N ILE A 212 8.51 30.48 -15.09
CA ILE A 212 9.21 29.62 -14.14
C ILE A 212 8.22 29.11 -13.09
N GLY A 213 7.40 30.01 -12.52
CA GLY A 213 6.41 29.68 -11.50
C GLY A 213 5.42 28.63 -11.99
N ILE A 214 4.78 28.84 -13.15
CA ILE A 214 3.88 27.84 -13.70
C ILE A 214 4.64 26.56 -14.09
N GLY A 215 5.85 26.65 -14.65
CA GLY A 215 6.64 25.49 -15.05
C GLY A 215 6.98 24.57 -13.86
N LEU A 216 7.24 25.15 -12.69
CA LEU A 216 7.40 24.42 -11.43
C LEU A 216 6.10 23.71 -11.03
N PHE A 217 4.95 24.38 -11.13
CA PHE A 217 3.64 23.76 -10.89
C PHE A 217 3.35 22.61 -11.87
N LEU A 218 3.70 22.75 -13.15
CA LEU A 218 3.57 21.67 -14.14
C LEU A 218 4.46 20.48 -13.81
N SER A 219 5.64 20.71 -13.21
CA SER A 219 6.59 19.66 -12.86
C SER A 219 6.12 18.71 -11.75
N LEU A 220 5.13 19.12 -10.94
CA LEU A 220 4.49 18.28 -9.92
C LEU A 220 3.72 17.10 -10.54
N GLY A 221 3.38 17.21 -11.84
CA GLY A 221 2.70 16.16 -12.61
C GLY A 221 1.18 16.18 -12.48
N SER A 222 0.51 15.52 -13.42
CA SER A 222 -0.96 15.54 -13.53
C SER A 222 -1.68 14.88 -12.36
N LYS A 223 -1.08 13.84 -11.78
CA LYS A 223 -1.64 13.14 -10.62
C LYS A 223 -1.82 14.06 -9.41
N PHE A 224 -0.84 14.92 -9.13
CA PHE A 224 -0.94 15.88 -8.02
C PHE A 224 -2.14 16.81 -8.20
N TRP A 225 -2.30 17.37 -9.40
CA TRP A 225 -3.40 18.31 -9.69
C TRP A 225 -4.76 17.63 -9.74
N HIS A 226 -4.82 16.39 -10.21
CA HIS A 226 -6.01 15.55 -10.13
C HIS A 226 -6.45 15.35 -8.67
N ASP A 227 -5.54 14.87 -7.82
CA ASP A 227 -5.84 14.61 -6.40
C ASP A 227 -6.20 15.92 -5.66
N PHE A 228 -5.57 17.04 -6.03
CA PHE A 228 -5.90 18.36 -5.48
C PHE A 228 -7.27 18.87 -5.95
N LEU A 229 -7.64 18.65 -7.21
CA LEU A 229 -8.97 18.99 -7.74
C LEU A 229 -10.07 18.19 -7.05
N ASP A 230 -9.86 16.89 -6.87
CA ASP A 230 -10.77 16.01 -6.14
C ASP A 230 -10.99 16.49 -4.70
N LEU A 231 -9.90 16.89 -4.03
CA LEU A 231 -9.98 17.45 -2.68
C LEU A 231 -10.79 18.76 -2.67
N LEU A 232 -10.55 19.68 -3.60
CA LEU A 232 -11.29 20.95 -3.69
C LEU A 232 -12.78 20.72 -3.96
N LEU A 233 -13.12 19.83 -4.89
CA LEU A 233 -14.52 19.49 -5.20
C LEU A 233 -15.20 18.82 -4.02
N LYS A 234 -14.49 17.94 -3.30
CA LYS A 234 -15.02 17.33 -2.08
C LYS A 234 -15.30 18.39 -1.00
N VAL A 235 -14.37 19.30 -0.76
CA VAL A 235 -14.56 20.40 0.20
C VAL A 235 -15.74 21.29 -0.20
N LYS A 236 -15.87 21.63 -1.49
CA LYS A 236 -17.00 22.40 -2.01
C LYS A 236 -18.33 21.68 -1.79
N ASN A 237 -18.40 20.39 -2.14
CA ASN A 237 -19.62 19.59 -1.96
C ASN A 237 -20.00 19.46 -0.49
N THR A 238 -19.03 19.20 0.40
CA THR A 238 -19.27 19.16 1.84
C THR A 238 -19.79 20.51 2.34
N ARG A 239 -19.21 21.63 1.90
CA ARG A 239 -19.66 22.97 2.29
C ARG A 239 -21.08 23.26 1.79
N GLN A 240 -21.40 22.85 0.56
CA GLN A 240 -22.74 23.00 -0.01
C GLN A 240 -23.76 22.19 0.80
N GLN A 241 -23.46 20.92 1.09
CA GLN A 241 -24.30 20.07 1.94
C GLN A 241 -24.49 20.66 3.34
N LEU A 242 -23.44 21.28 3.90
CA LEU A 242 -23.49 21.99 5.18
C LEU A 242 -24.17 23.37 5.11
N SER A 243 -24.53 23.87 3.93
CA SER A 243 -25.24 25.14 3.76
C SER A 243 -26.72 24.98 3.44
N GLU A 244 -27.14 23.81 2.97
CA GLU A 244 -28.54 23.50 2.70
C GLU A 244 -29.28 23.22 4.03
N GLU A 245 -30.21 24.10 4.41
CA GLU A 245 -30.99 23.98 5.67
C GLU A 245 -31.75 22.65 5.77
N GLN A 246 -32.11 22.05 4.63
CA GLN A 246 -32.79 20.74 4.56
C GLN A 246 -31.91 19.58 5.03
N THR A 247 -30.58 19.71 4.99
CA THR A 247 -29.64 18.69 5.49
C THR A 247 -29.65 18.63 7.02
N PHE A 248 -30.18 19.66 7.70
CA PHE A 248 -30.16 19.81 9.15
C PHE A 248 -31.53 19.69 9.83
N THR A 249 -32.60 19.32 9.12
CA THR A 249 -33.94 19.18 9.73
C THR A 249 -34.01 18.15 10.85
N ASN A 250 -33.00 17.28 10.97
CA ASN A 250 -32.89 16.26 12.02
C ASN A 250 -32.03 16.70 13.22
N TYR A 251 -31.48 17.92 13.24
CA TYR A 251 -30.59 18.39 14.30
C TYR A 251 -31.08 19.72 14.87
N SER A 252 -31.34 19.73 16.18
CA SER A 252 -31.99 20.84 16.88
C SER A 252 -31.04 22.00 17.21
N THR A 253 -29.72 21.76 17.23
CA THR A 253 -28.72 22.78 17.62
C THR A 253 -27.39 22.68 16.86
N ALA A 254 -26.69 23.81 16.72
CA ALA A 254 -25.35 23.86 16.11
C ALA A 254 -24.31 23.04 16.90
N ASP A 255 -24.48 22.91 18.21
CA ASP A 255 -23.61 22.12 19.08
C ASP A 255 -23.77 20.61 18.84
N GLU A 256 -24.97 20.13 18.51
CA GLU A 256 -25.19 18.72 18.11
C GLU A 256 -24.47 18.38 16.81
N ILE A 257 -24.49 19.29 15.83
CA ILE A 257 -23.77 19.15 14.56
C ILE A 257 -22.27 19.16 14.78
N LYS A 258 -21.76 20.06 15.63
CA LYS A 258 -20.35 20.13 16.00
C LYS A 258 -19.91 18.86 16.73
N HIS A 259 -20.72 18.39 17.67
CA HIS A 259 -20.47 17.13 18.38
C HIS A 259 -20.47 15.94 17.41
N LEU A 260 -21.33 15.92 16.38
CA LEU A 260 -21.33 14.86 15.35
C LEU A 260 -20.10 14.93 14.44
N ALA A 261 -19.68 16.13 14.03
CA ALA A 261 -18.46 16.32 13.24
C ALA A 261 -17.19 15.94 14.03
N GLU A 262 -17.20 16.15 15.34
CA GLU A 262 -16.15 15.74 16.27
C GLU A 262 -16.26 14.27 16.71
N THR A 263 -17.44 13.64 16.53
CA THR A 263 -17.62 12.22 16.83
C THR A 263 -16.82 11.42 15.81
N SER A 264 -15.76 10.77 16.29
CA SER A 264 -14.94 9.89 15.44
C SER A 264 -15.82 8.84 14.77
N ARG A 265 -15.40 8.35 13.59
CA ARG A 265 -16.12 7.27 12.88
C ARG A 265 -16.42 6.08 13.79
N ASP A 266 -15.49 5.76 14.69
CA ASP A 266 -15.65 4.72 15.69
C ASP A 266 -16.76 5.04 16.72
N GLY A 267 -16.90 6.31 17.11
CA GLY A 267 -17.96 6.77 18.00
C GLY A 267 -19.35 6.69 17.36
N VAL A 268 -19.46 6.92 16.04
CA VAL A 268 -20.71 6.76 15.30
C VAL A 268 -21.17 5.29 15.33
N VAL A 269 -20.26 4.35 15.07
CA VAL A 269 -20.54 2.91 15.10
C VAL A 269 -20.99 2.46 16.49
N VAL A 270 -20.36 2.96 17.55
CA VAL A 270 -20.74 2.65 18.94
C VAL A 270 -22.15 3.16 19.25
N LYS A 271 -22.45 4.42 18.92
CA LYS A 271 -23.79 5.01 19.16
C LYS A 271 -24.89 4.29 18.37
N MET A 272 -24.63 3.94 17.11
CA MET A 272 -25.59 3.19 16.30
C MET A 272 -25.82 1.79 16.86
N TYR A 273 -24.76 1.11 17.31
CA TYR A 273 -24.91 -0.18 17.95
C TYR A 273 -25.76 -0.07 19.22
N GLU A 274 -25.49 0.91 20.08
CA GLU A 274 -26.28 1.12 21.30
C GLU A 274 -27.77 1.38 21.01
N ALA A 275 -28.08 2.15 19.97
CA ALA A 275 -29.45 2.42 19.54
C ALA A 275 -30.17 1.14 19.07
N TYR A 276 -29.53 0.35 18.20
CA TYR A 276 -30.18 -0.82 17.57
C TYR A 276 -29.94 -2.14 18.29
N ARG A 277 -29.11 -2.18 19.35
CA ARG A 277 -28.71 -3.41 20.05
C ARG A 277 -29.89 -4.29 20.46
N ARG A 278 -30.95 -3.67 21.00
CA ARG A 278 -32.15 -4.39 21.46
C ARG A 278 -33.01 -4.89 20.31
N GLU A 279 -33.04 -4.17 19.20
CA GLU A 279 -33.85 -4.53 18.03
C GLU A 279 -33.19 -5.67 17.26
N ILE A 280 -31.88 -5.59 17.05
CA ILE A 280 -31.07 -6.66 16.45
C ILE A 280 -31.22 -7.96 17.24
N GLY A 281 -31.11 -7.89 18.58
CA GLY A 281 -31.23 -9.08 19.44
C GLY A 281 -32.63 -9.72 19.48
N LYS A 282 -33.68 -9.00 19.06
CA LYS A 282 -35.06 -9.53 18.98
C LYS A 282 -35.36 -10.25 17.68
N ILE A 283 -34.52 -10.11 16.66
CA ILE A 283 -34.76 -10.71 15.35
C ILE A 283 -34.56 -12.22 15.45
N LYS A 284 -35.65 -12.97 15.19
CA LYS A 284 -35.61 -14.44 15.19
C LYS A 284 -34.63 -14.93 14.14
N GLY A 285 -33.62 -15.69 14.57
CA GLY A 285 -32.56 -16.20 13.71
C GLY A 285 -31.26 -15.40 13.75
N VAL A 286 -31.17 -14.31 14.53
CA VAL A 286 -29.88 -13.72 14.94
C VAL A 286 -29.26 -14.59 16.03
N VAL A 287 -28.00 -14.98 15.83
CA VAL A 287 -27.22 -15.84 16.73
C VAL A 287 -26.30 -15.03 17.64
N SER A 288 -25.65 -14.02 17.07
CA SER A 288 -24.74 -13.16 17.82
C SER A 288 -24.72 -11.76 17.20
N HIS A 289 -24.38 -10.74 18.00
CA HIS A 289 -24.12 -9.40 17.50
C HIS A 289 -23.17 -8.61 18.42
N GLY A 290 -22.36 -7.75 17.84
CA GLY A 290 -21.36 -6.96 18.57
C GLY A 290 -20.68 -5.90 17.72
N ILE A 291 -19.80 -5.11 18.35
CA ILE A 291 -18.90 -4.20 17.64
C ILE A 291 -17.57 -4.92 17.45
N ASN A 292 -17.12 -5.06 16.21
CA ASN A 292 -15.82 -5.62 15.89
C ASN A 292 -14.92 -4.57 15.23
N THR A 293 -13.60 -4.78 15.27
CA THR A 293 -12.60 -3.91 14.65
C THR A 293 -11.83 -4.68 13.58
N VAL A 294 -11.98 -4.26 12.32
CA VAL A 294 -11.36 -4.94 11.17
C VAL A 294 -10.26 -4.07 10.59
N PHE A 295 -9.11 -4.67 10.26
CA PHE A 295 -8.02 -3.99 9.58
C PHE A 295 -8.31 -3.87 8.07
N ASP A 296 -8.55 -2.65 7.59
CA ASP A 296 -8.69 -2.40 6.15
C ASP A 296 -7.30 -2.38 5.50
N LYS A 297 -7.02 -3.40 4.69
CA LYS A 297 -5.75 -3.54 3.96
C LYS A 297 -5.49 -2.38 2.99
N LYS A 298 -6.52 -1.75 2.44
CA LYS A 298 -6.40 -0.65 1.45
C LYS A 298 -6.03 0.65 2.14
N SER A 299 -6.72 1.01 3.22
CA SER A 299 -6.41 2.24 3.96
C SER A 299 -5.30 2.07 4.98
N ARG A 300 -4.92 0.84 5.34
CA ARG A 300 -4.03 0.49 6.46
C ARG A 300 -4.51 1.05 7.81
N LEU A 301 -5.82 1.17 7.99
CA LEU A 301 -6.44 1.66 9.22
C LEU A 301 -7.36 0.59 9.79
N TYR A 302 -7.46 0.54 11.12
CA TYR A 302 -8.50 -0.23 11.81
C TYR A 302 -9.83 0.51 11.70
N LYS A 303 -10.91 -0.21 11.42
CA LYS A 303 -12.27 0.33 11.32
C LYS A 303 -13.18 -0.46 12.26
N LYS A 304 -13.98 0.23 13.07
CA LYS A 304 -15.07 -0.43 13.80
C LYS A 304 -16.26 -0.71 12.90
N MET A 305 -16.94 -1.82 13.13
CA MET A 305 -18.17 -2.23 12.45
C MET A 305 -19.10 -2.96 13.42
N ILE A 306 -20.40 -2.97 13.11
CA ILE A 306 -21.39 -3.80 13.80
C ILE A 306 -21.45 -5.14 13.07
N GLU A 307 -21.06 -6.21 13.75
CA GLU A 307 -21.14 -7.57 13.26
C GLU A 307 -22.40 -8.21 13.83
N VAL A 308 -23.21 -8.85 12.98
CA VAL A 308 -24.40 -9.61 13.39
C VAL A 308 -24.37 -10.91 12.61
N GLU A 309 -24.36 -12.03 13.32
CA GLU A 309 -24.46 -13.37 12.74
C GLU A 309 -25.91 -13.84 12.80
N PHE A 310 -26.38 -14.45 11.71
CA PHE A 310 -27.74 -14.98 11.63
C PHE A 310 -27.80 -16.28 10.82
N VAL A 311 -28.87 -17.05 11.02
CA VAL A 311 -29.05 -18.41 10.47
C VAL A 311 -30.27 -18.54 9.54
N SER A 312 -31.00 -17.46 9.29
CA SER A 312 -32.25 -17.51 8.51
C SER A 312 -32.38 -16.34 7.53
N ASN A 313 -33.05 -16.58 6.40
CA ASN A 313 -33.34 -15.56 5.40
C ASN A 313 -34.37 -14.53 5.94
N GLU A 314 -35.22 -14.93 6.88
CA GLU A 314 -36.13 -14.03 7.59
C GLU A 314 -35.36 -13.04 8.46
N ALA A 315 -34.31 -13.50 9.17
CA ALA A 315 -33.43 -12.62 9.92
C ALA A 315 -32.71 -11.62 9.01
N GLN A 316 -32.21 -12.09 7.86
CA GLN A 316 -31.60 -11.21 6.86
C GLN A 316 -32.57 -10.12 6.40
N THR A 317 -33.81 -10.50 6.08
CA THR A 317 -34.85 -9.57 5.60
C THR A 317 -35.26 -8.60 6.71
N ALA A 318 -35.42 -9.06 7.95
CA ALA A 318 -35.73 -8.20 9.10
C ALA A 318 -34.59 -7.22 9.40
N LEU A 319 -33.34 -7.66 9.26
CA LEU A 319 -32.17 -6.80 9.38
C LEU A 319 -32.10 -5.79 8.23
N ILE A 320 -32.48 -6.17 6.99
CA ILE A 320 -32.64 -5.25 5.84
C ILE A 320 -33.76 -4.23 6.09
N ASN A 321 -34.86 -4.60 6.73
CA ASN A 321 -35.93 -3.65 7.03
C ASN A 321 -35.53 -2.67 8.14
N LEU A 322 -34.71 -3.10 9.09
CA LEU A 322 -34.03 -2.22 10.06
C LEU A 322 -33.02 -1.26 9.39
N ILE A 323 -32.62 -1.57 8.16
CA ILE A 323 -31.68 -0.80 7.33
C ILE A 323 -32.38 0.27 6.49
N ASP A 324 -33.63 0.07 6.07
CA ASP A 324 -34.35 1.09 5.31
C ASP A 324 -34.73 2.34 6.15
N GLU A 325 -34.49 2.30 7.47
CA GLU A 325 -34.56 3.45 8.38
C GLU A 325 -33.19 4.13 8.61
N GLY A 326 -32.07 3.62 8.07
CA GLY A 326 -30.72 4.21 8.21
C GLY A 326 -29.62 3.65 7.29
N ASN A 327 -28.75 4.52 6.76
CA ASN A 327 -27.72 4.26 5.72
C ASN A 327 -26.74 3.08 5.98
N ILE A 328 -27.11 1.83 5.64
CA ILE A 328 -26.32 0.58 5.81
C ILE A 328 -26.45 -0.33 4.55
N VAL A 329 -25.51 -1.25 4.29
CA VAL A 329 -25.51 -2.27 3.21
C VAL A 329 -25.27 -3.69 3.78
N VAL A 330 -25.97 -4.69 3.27
CA VAL A 330 -25.87 -6.12 3.66
C VAL A 330 -25.09 -6.94 2.64
N ASN A 331 -24.22 -7.87 3.09
CA ASN A 331 -23.61 -8.91 2.24
C ASN A 331 -23.29 -10.20 3.03
N ASN A 332 -23.83 -11.35 2.61
CA ASN A 332 -23.53 -12.72 3.10
C ASN A 332 -23.25 -12.87 4.60
N ASN A 333 -24.31 -13.06 5.39
CA ASN A 333 -24.30 -13.30 6.84
C ASN A 333 -23.57 -12.24 7.70
N THR A 334 -23.22 -11.07 7.14
CA THR A 334 -22.52 -9.99 7.87
C THR A 334 -22.94 -8.60 7.38
N PHE A 335 -22.92 -7.60 8.28
CA PHE A 335 -23.49 -6.25 8.08
C PHE A 335 -22.42 -5.16 7.97
N TYR A 336 -22.64 -4.14 7.13
CA TYR A 336 -21.71 -3.02 6.93
C TYR A 336 -22.42 -1.65 6.81
N LEU A 337 -21.89 -0.59 7.44
CA LEU A 337 -22.38 0.79 7.28
C LEU A 337 -21.97 1.41 5.92
N LYS A 338 -22.90 2.12 5.26
CA LYS A 338 -22.73 2.68 3.91
C LYS A 338 -22.03 4.04 3.95
N ASP A 339 -20.74 4.07 3.57
CA ASP A 339 -20.16 5.20 2.80
C ASP A 339 -18.73 5.02 2.25
N TYR A 340 -18.18 3.79 2.23
CA TYR A 340 -16.85 3.56 1.65
C TYR A 340 -16.79 2.23 0.92
N THR A 341 -17.34 2.19 -0.29
CA THR A 341 -17.23 1.06 -1.21
C THR A 341 -16.04 1.24 -2.14
N ASN A 342 -15.00 0.42 -1.95
CA ASN A 342 -14.51 -0.36 -3.08
C ASN A 342 -14.88 -1.80 -2.77
N ILE A 343 -15.69 -2.37 -3.66
CA ILE A 343 -16.08 -3.76 -3.67
C ILE A 343 -14.79 -4.59 -3.81
N LEU A 344 -14.53 -5.48 -2.85
CA LEU A 344 -13.65 -6.61 -3.09
C LEU A 344 -14.56 -7.84 -3.15
N TYR A 345 -14.82 -8.26 -4.38
CA TYR A 345 -15.33 -9.58 -4.68
C TYR A 345 -14.33 -10.59 -4.10
N THR A 346 -14.79 -11.44 -3.20
CA THR A 346 -14.30 -12.82 -3.21
C THR A 346 -15.42 -13.63 -3.83
N ASP A 347 -15.61 -13.45 -5.14
CA ASP A 347 -16.12 -14.53 -5.96
C ASP A 347 -15.25 -15.75 -5.64
N THR A 348 -15.89 -16.92 -5.62
CA THR A 348 -15.25 -18.23 -5.78
C THR A 348 -13.81 -18.12 -6.25
N LEU A 349 -12.86 -18.57 -5.41
CA LEU A 349 -11.47 -18.66 -5.83
C LEU A 349 -11.36 -19.87 -6.75
N ASP A 350 -11.82 -19.71 -8.00
CA ASP A 350 -11.48 -20.60 -9.08
C ASP A 350 -9.98 -20.48 -9.34
N ALA A 351 -9.31 -21.63 -9.27
CA ALA A 351 -7.93 -21.74 -9.65
C ALA A 351 -7.80 -21.49 -11.16
N ILE A 352 -7.38 -20.28 -11.55
CA ILE A 352 -6.84 -20.07 -12.90
C ILE A 352 -5.45 -20.68 -12.90
N ILE A 353 -5.35 -21.87 -13.51
CA ILE A 353 -4.12 -22.61 -13.75
C ILE A 353 -3.41 -21.99 -14.97
N PRO A 354 -2.20 -21.42 -14.85
CA PRO A 354 -1.34 -21.14 -15.99
C PRO A 354 -0.20 -22.18 -16.00
N ASP A 355 -0.55 -23.44 -16.20
CA ASP A 355 0.20 -24.45 -16.98
C ASP A 355 -0.49 -25.81 -16.87
N GLN A 356 -0.78 -26.44 -18.01
CA GLN A 356 -1.48 -27.73 -18.13
C GLN A 356 -0.63 -28.95 -17.71
N SER A 357 0.24 -28.85 -16.70
CA SER A 357 1.08 -29.98 -16.28
C SER A 357 1.23 -30.19 -14.77
N MET A 358 0.39 -29.59 -13.92
CA MET A 358 0.39 -29.91 -12.49
C MET A 358 -1.02 -30.26 -12.01
N ALA A 359 -1.37 -31.53 -12.14
CA ALA A 359 -2.47 -32.13 -11.39
C ALA A 359 -1.94 -32.49 -9.98
N ILE A 360 -2.46 -31.83 -8.95
CA ILE A 360 -2.36 -32.34 -7.57
C ILE A 360 -3.53 -33.31 -7.41
N SER A 361 -3.30 -34.59 -7.65
CA SER A 361 -4.27 -35.65 -7.35
C SER A 361 -3.98 -36.19 -5.95
N GLY A 362 -4.62 -35.62 -4.93
CA GLY A 362 -4.75 -36.27 -3.63
C GLY A 362 -6.02 -37.11 -3.63
N GLU A 363 -5.91 -38.41 -3.88
CA GLU A 363 -7.04 -39.33 -3.70
C GLU A 363 -7.14 -39.69 -2.21
N CYS A 364 -8.16 -39.16 -1.53
CA CYS A 364 -8.65 -39.73 -0.28
C CYS A 364 -9.76 -40.71 -0.64
N ASN A 365 -9.51 -42.01 -0.48
CA ASN A 365 -10.53 -43.03 -0.73
C ASN A 365 -11.55 -43.08 0.41
N GLU A 366 -12.58 -42.24 0.32
CA GLU A 366 -13.91 -42.52 0.86
C GLU A 366 -14.94 -42.05 -0.18
N ILE A 367 -15.83 -42.97 -0.59
CA ILE A 367 -16.94 -42.70 -1.50
C ILE A 367 -18.00 -41.89 -0.74
N ILE A 368 -17.76 -40.60 -0.56
CA ILE A 368 -18.75 -39.60 -0.17
C ILE A 368 -18.50 -38.41 -1.08
N GLN A 369 -19.56 -37.88 -1.73
CA GLN A 369 -19.53 -36.75 -2.67
C GLN A 369 -19.17 -35.40 -2.01
N GLU A 370 -18.26 -35.41 -1.03
CA GLU A 370 -17.75 -34.23 -0.35
C GLU A 370 -16.40 -33.85 -0.94
N GLN A 371 -16.16 -32.55 -1.09
CA GLN A 371 -14.95 -32.02 -1.70
C GLN A 371 -13.68 -32.61 -1.05
N PHE A 372 -12.74 -33.04 -1.89
CA PHE A 372 -11.46 -33.61 -1.46
C PHE A 372 -10.73 -32.69 -0.46
N PRO A 373 -10.13 -33.24 0.61
CA PRO A 373 -9.42 -32.43 1.59
C PRO A 373 -8.24 -31.71 0.94
N VAL A 374 -8.13 -30.40 1.18
CA VAL A 374 -6.99 -29.63 0.72
C VAL A 374 -5.90 -29.73 1.79
N CYS A 375 -4.87 -30.52 1.52
CA CYS A 375 -3.69 -30.63 2.38
C CYS A 375 -2.89 -29.30 2.26
N TYR A 376 -2.72 -28.58 3.37
CA TYR A 376 -2.20 -27.20 3.40
C TYR A 376 -0.69 -27.19 3.39
N ALA A 377 -0.12 -27.31 2.21
CA ALA A 377 1.28 -27.06 1.98
C ALA A 377 1.36 -26.09 0.79
N TYR A 378 2.07 -24.97 0.98
CA TYR A 378 2.52 -24.00 -0.02
C TYR A 378 1.98 -22.57 0.12
N ASN A 379 2.89 -21.62 0.34
CA ASN A 379 2.65 -20.19 0.27
C ASN A 379 3.72 -19.55 -0.63
N ASN A 380 3.53 -19.63 -1.95
CA ASN A 380 4.47 -19.08 -2.94
C ASN A 380 4.56 -17.54 -2.91
N THR A 381 3.57 -16.88 -2.31
CA THR A 381 3.29 -15.47 -2.57
C THR A 381 3.63 -14.53 -1.41
N SER A 382 3.95 -15.06 -0.22
CA SER A 382 4.23 -14.22 0.95
C SER A 382 5.67 -14.34 1.42
N LYS A 383 6.26 -13.22 1.84
CA LYS A 383 7.60 -13.16 2.45
C LYS A 383 7.66 -13.74 3.88
N SER A 384 6.56 -14.26 4.42
CA SER A 384 6.48 -14.86 5.75
C SER A 384 5.41 -15.95 5.81
N SER A 385 5.78 -17.20 6.00
CA SER A 385 4.82 -18.24 6.38
C SER A 385 4.33 -17.98 7.80
N LEU A 386 3.04 -17.68 7.93
CA LEU A 386 2.36 -17.77 9.22
C LEU A 386 1.87 -19.21 9.36
N GLY A 387 2.36 -19.90 10.38
CA GLY A 387 1.91 -21.22 10.76
C GLY A 387 1.66 -21.28 12.25
N SER A 388 0.89 -22.28 12.67
CA SER A 388 0.60 -22.52 14.07
C SER A 388 1.65 -23.43 14.70
N PHE A 389 1.92 -23.26 16.00
CA PHE A 389 2.92 -24.04 16.73
C PHE A 389 2.29 -24.64 18.00
N GLY A 390 2.62 -25.89 18.28
CA GLY A 390 2.56 -26.48 19.61
C GLY A 390 3.84 -26.23 20.39
N VAL A 391 3.84 -26.51 21.69
CA VAL A 391 5.07 -26.64 22.46
C VAL A 391 5.11 -27.96 23.21
N ILE A 392 6.30 -28.53 23.35
CA ILE A 392 6.56 -29.78 24.05
C ILE A 392 7.75 -29.63 24.99
N LYS A 393 7.76 -30.42 26.07
CA LYS A 393 8.90 -30.57 26.98
C LYS A 393 9.47 -31.98 26.78
N LYS A 394 10.74 -32.09 26.36
CA LYS A 394 11.38 -33.39 26.11
C LYS A 394 12.03 -33.96 27.37
N ASP A 395 12.68 -33.11 28.15
CA ASP A 395 13.33 -33.41 29.43
C ASP A 395 13.31 -32.17 30.34
N GLU A 396 14.02 -32.19 31.48
CA GLU A 396 13.95 -31.11 32.48
C GLU A 396 14.29 -29.71 31.93
N ASP A 397 15.20 -29.65 30.94
CA ASP A 397 15.79 -28.41 30.45
C ASP A 397 15.54 -28.13 28.96
N ASN A 398 15.06 -29.12 28.19
CA ASN A 398 14.83 -28.96 26.75
C ASN A 398 13.34 -28.80 26.41
N TYR A 399 13.04 -27.63 25.82
CA TYR A 399 11.69 -27.20 25.42
C TYR A 399 11.69 -26.91 23.92
N TYR A 400 10.64 -27.35 23.23
CA TYR A 400 10.55 -27.19 21.78
C TYR A 400 9.18 -26.64 21.36
N ALA A 401 9.16 -25.76 20.37
CA ALA A 401 7.98 -25.48 19.57
C ALA A 401 7.90 -26.48 18.41
N ILE A 402 6.76 -27.14 18.24
CA ILE A 402 6.50 -28.09 17.16
C ILE A 402 5.49 -27.53 16.17
N SER A 403 5.74 -27.72 14.88
CA SER A 403 4.72 -27.47 13.86
C SER A 403 4.93 -28.39 12.67
N ASN A 404 3.95 -28.45 11.78
CA ASN A 404 3.99 -29.33 10.62
C ASN A 404 5.20 -28.96 9.75
N LEU A 405 5.97 -29.96 9.31
CA LEU A 405 7.17 -29.72 8.50
C LEU A 405 6.88 -28.88 7.25
N HIS A 406 5.70 -29.02 6.66
CA HIS A 406 5.26 -28.27 5.49
C HIS A 406 5.12 -26.75 5.73
N VAL A 407 5.10 -26.30 6.98
CA VAL A 407 5.15 -24.87 7.35
C VAL A 407 6.55 -24.28 7.14
N PHE A 408 7.58 -25.10 7.26
CA PHE A 408 8.99 -24.69 7.24
C PHE A 408 9.73 -25.08 5.95
N ALA A 409 9.34 -26.20 5.35
CA ALA A 409 9.99 -26.75 4.17
C ALA A 409 9.54 -26.00 2.90
N THR A 410 10.50 -25.52 2.12
CA THR A 410 10.27 -25.06 0.76
C THR A 410 9.99 -26.25 -0.16
N SER A 411 9.51 -25.97 -1.37
CA SER A 411 9.39 -26.99 -2.41
C SER A 411 10.72 -27.69 -2.69
N GLN A 412 11.85 -26.99 -2.57
CA GLN A 412 13.18 -27.57 -2.74
C GLN A 412 13.56 -28.48 -1.56
N ASP A 413 13.29 -28.04 -0.33
CA ASP A 413 13.53 -28.86 0.87
C ASP A 413 12.73 -30.17 0.79
N LEU A 414 11.44 -30.11 0.42
CA LEU A 414 10.60 -31.31 0.26
C LEU A 414 11.12 -32.27 -0.82
N LYS A 415 11.66 -31.75 -1.93
CA LYS A 415 12.29 -32.57 -2.97
C LYS A 415 13.56 -33.25 -2.47
N GLU A 416 14.37 -32.55 -1.69
CA GLU A 416 15.64 -33.09 -1.17
C GLU A 416 15.46 -34.07 0.00
N ILE A 417 14.36 -33.93 0.75
CA ILE A 417 13.93 -34.87 1.79
C ILE A 417 13.45 -36.19 1.19
N ASN A 418 12.79 -36.15 0.01
CA ASN A 418 12.30 -37.36 -0.62
C ASN A 418 13.45 -38.32 -1.00
N GLY A 419 13.60 -39.40 -0.24
CA GLY A 419 14.68 -40.39 -0.42
C GLY A 419 15.93 -40.19 0.45
N ARG A 420 15.90 -39.28 1.44
CA ARG A 420 17.01 -39.10 2.41
C ARG A 420 16.50 -38.97 3.83
N ASN A 421 16.80 -39.96 4.68
CA ASN A 421 16.41 -39.93 6.10
C ASN A 421 17.13 -38.83 6.91
N ASN A 422 18.23 -38.26 6.41
CA ASN A 422 19.12 -37.33 7.15
C ASN A 422 19.32 -35.94 6.48
N TYR A 423 18.33 -35.42 5.75
CA TYR A 423 18.37 -34.07 5.17
C TYR A 423 18.23 -32.89 6.18
N LYS A 424 19.33 -32.21 6.54
CA LYS A 424 19.25 -30.94 7.28
C LYS A 424 18.87 -29.75 6.37
N ILE A 425 17.86 -28.98 6.75
CA ILE A 425 17.49 -27.71 6.10
C ILE A 425 18.66 -26.73 6.25
N LYS A 426 19.34 -26.38 5.15
CA LYS A 426 20.66 -25.70 5.16
C LYS A 426 20.62 -24.16 5.20
N ASP A 427 19.45 -23.55 5.32
CA ASP A 427 19.32 -22.11 5.18
C ASP A 427 19.50 -21.40 6.53
N GLU A 428 20.75 -21.10 6.89
CA GLU A 428 21.16 -20.39 8.12
C GLU A 428 20.48 -19.01 8.29
N ASN A 429 19.87 -18.46 7.25
CA ASN A 429 19.21 -17.16 7.31
C ASN A 429 17.71 -17.23 7.64
N ARG A 430 17.12 -18.42 7.78
CA ARG A 430 15.71 -18.52 8.20
C ARG A 430 15.63 -18.21 9.70
N LYS A 431 14.66 -17.38 10.09
CA LYS A 431 14.38 -17.14 11.52
C LYS A 431 12.93 -17.46 11.76
N VAL A 432 12.68 -18.33 12.72
CA VAL A 432 11.33 -18.64 13.18
C VAL A 432 11.05 -17.75 14.38
N LYS A 433 9.89 -17.10 14.37
CA LYS A 433 9.42 -16.28 15.50
C LYS A 433 8.18 -16.91 16.08
N LEU A 434 8.26 -17.35 17.34
CA LEU A 434 7.10 -17.76 18.10
C LEU A 434 6.41 -16.51 18.66
N VAL A 435 5.14 -16.35 18.35
CA VAL A 435 4.34 -15.22 18.85
C VAL A 435 3.25 -15.77 19.76
N ILE A 436 3.31 -15.43 21.06
CA ILE A 436 2.31 -15.83 22.04
C ILE A 436 1.38 -14.64 22.29
N ARG A 437 0.07 -14.87 22.15
CA ARG A 437 -0.97 -13.87 22.41
C ARG A 437 -2.05 -14.45 23.31
N GLY A 438 -2.13 -13.94 24.54
CA GLY A 438 -3.26 -14.20 25.44
C GLY A 438 -4.34 -13.14 25.27
N GLU A 439 -5.53 -13.41 25.82
CA GLU A 439 -6.72 -12.55 25.71
C GLU A 439 -6.48 -11.14 26.26
N ASN A 440 -5.60 -11.01 27.26
CA ASN A 440 -5.25 -9.75 27.94
C ASN A 440 -3.73 -9.48 28.04
N THR A 441 -2.88 -10.28 27.39
CA THR A 441 -1.42 -10.10 27.46
C THR A 441 -0.90 -9.33 26.24
N ARG A 442 0.13 -8.51 26.45
CA ARG A 442 0.86 -7.87 25.34
C ARG A 442 1.43 -8.96 24.43
N ARG A 443 1.50 -8.66 23.13
CA ARG A 443 2.16 -9.52 22.13
C ARG A 443 3.62 -9.71 22.55
N GLU A 444 4.01 -10.95 22.79
CA GLU A 444 5.40 -11.33 23.06
C GLU A 444 5.94 -12.16 21.90
N GLU A 445 7.17 -11.86 21.48
CA GLU A 445 7.86 -12.54 20.39
C GLU A 445 9.11 -13.22 20.94
N PHE A 446 9.29 -14.49 20.61
CA PHE A 446 10.48 -15.27 20.94
C PHE A 446 11.14 -15.70 19.63
N ASP A 447 12.42 -15.38 19.47
CA ASP A 447 13.22 -15.90 18.36
C ASP A 447 13.56 -17.37 18.64
N CYS A 448 13.41 -18.23 17.64
CA CYS A 448 13.75 -19.63 17.73
C CYS A 448 14.86 -19.94 16.72
N GLU A 449 15.93 -20.61 17.17
CA GLU A 449 16.99 -21.11 16.28
C GLU A 449 16.44 -22.30 15.48
N ILE A 450 16.71 -22.31 14.17
CA ILE A 450 16.05 -23.22 13.22
C ILE A 450 16.31 -24.68 13.60
N CYS A 451 15.21 -25.42 13.69
CA CYS A 451 15.06 -26.86 13.83
C CYS A 451 16.32 -27.70 14.08
N ASP A 452 16.57 -27.99 15.37
CA ASP A 452 17.58 -28.96 15.82
C ASP A 452 17.26 -30.40 15.40
N ASP A 453 15.97 -30.67 15.19
CA ASP A 453 15.44 -32.01 14.93
C ASP A 453 14.19 -31.87 14.05
N TYR A 454 14.23 -32.47 12.86
CA TYR A 454 13.04 -32.69 12.04
C TYR A 454 12.88 -34.20 11.94
N ASN A 455 11.67 -34.67 12.22
CA ASN A 455 11.33 -36.05 11.93
C ASN A 455 10.50 -36.02 10.65
N PHE A 456 10.98 -36.72 9.63
CA PHE A 456 10.20 -37.01 8.45
C PHE A 456 9.82 -38.48 8.57
N GLY A 457 8.54 -38.75 8.84
CA GLY A 457 8.06 -40.12 9.05
C GLY A 457 8.47 -41.04 7.90
N ASP A 458 8.56 -42.34 8.17
CA ASP A 458 9.00 -43.33 7.20
C ASP A 458 8.14 -43.30 5.93
N VAL A 459 8.71 -43.80 4.82
CA VAL A 459 8.09 -43.82 3.49
C VAL A 459 6.70 -44.49 3.50
N ASP A 460 6.48 -45.41 4.44
CA ASP A 460 5.24 -46.18 4.59
C ASP A 460 4.12 -45.42 5.34
N GLY A 461 4.38 -44.18 5.78
CA GLY A 461 3.42 -43.31 6.45
C GLY A 461 3.40 -43.44 7.97
N ASP A 462 4.19 -44.34 8.53
CA ASP A 462 4.40 -44.46 9.97
C ASP A 462 5.45 -43.43 10.42
N GLY A 463 5.01 -42.42 11.18
CA GLY A 463 5.85 -41.35 11.71
C GLY A 463 5.22 -39.96 11.58
N TYR A 464 5.74 -39.02 12.35
CA TYR A 464 5.18 -37.67 12.45
C TYR A 464 6.01 -36.67 11.64
N ASP A 465 5.35 -35.87 10.80
CA ASP A 465 6.01 -34.83 10.00
C ASP A 465 5.98 -33.50 10.73
N PHE A 466 6.91 -33.34 11.68
CA PHE A 466 7.04 -32.08 12.42
C PHE A 466 8.47 -31.55 12.38
N CYS A 467 8.59 -30.24 12.54
CA CYS A 467 9.83 -29.53 12.83
C CYS A 467 9.80 -29.12 14.30
N ARG A 468 10.90 -29.34 15.04
CA ARG A 468 11.08 -28.87 16.43
C ARG A 468 12.02 -27.68 16.46
N CYS A 469 11.54 -26.51 16.85
CA CYS A 469 12.38 -25.35 17.15
C CYS A 469 12.67 -25.30 18.65
N ALA A 470 13.92 -25.16 19.08
CA ALA A 470 14.21 -24.96 20.50
C ALA A 470 13.60 -23.62 20.99
N ILE A 471 13.02 -23.65 22.19
CA ILE A 471 12.45 -22.47 22.85
C ILE A 471 12.94 -22.36 24.30
N THR A 472 12.83 -21.18 24.88
CA THR A 472 13.16 -20.98 26.29
C THR A 472 12.11 -21.60 27.21
N LYS A 473 12.52 -22.00 28.41
CA LYS A 473 11.61 -22.43 29.49
C LYS A 473 10.50 -21.41 29.77
N GLU A 474 10.84 -20.12 29.73
CA GLU A 474 9.87 -19.03 29.91
C GLU A 474 8.78 -19.04 28.83
N ALA A 475 9.15 -19.21 27.55
CA ALA A 475 8.19 -19.28 26.46
C ALA A 475 7.26 -20.49 26.60
N TYR A 476 7.82 -21.65 26.99
CA TYR A 476 7.05 -22.86 27.30
C TYR A 476 6.07 -22.63 28.44
N GLU A 477 6.53 -22.11 29.57
CA GLU A 477 5.69 -21.88 30.76
C GLU A 477 4.56 -20.89 30.46
N LYS A 478 4.84 -19.81 29.71
CA LYS A 478 3.82 -18.84 29.29
C LYS A 478 2.79 -19.46 28.36
N TYR A 479 3.21 -20.21 27.33
CA TYR A 479 2.29 -20.93 26.45
C TYR A 479 1.42 -21.92 27.25
N TYR A 480 2.03 -22.67 28.16
CA TYR A 480 1.34 -23.67 28.95
C TYR A 480 0.38 -23.06 29.98
N GLN A 481 0.66 -21.85 30.50
CA GLN A 481 -0.30 -21.10 31.32
C GLN A 481 -1.55 -20.70 30.54
N VAL A 482 -1.39 -20.32 29.27
CA VAL A 482 -2.53 -20.03 28.37
C VAL A 482 -3.33 -21.30 28.11
N ILE A 483 -2.66 -22.42 27.83
CA ILE A 483 -3.35 -23.71 27.67
C ILE A 483 -4.12 -24.08 28.93
N LYS A 484 -3.44 -24.18 30.09
CA LYS A 484 -4.03 -24.65 31.34
C LYS A 484 -5.27 -23.86 31.78
N ARG A 485 -5.32 -22.57 31.46
CA ARG A 485 -6.49 -21.74 31.77
C ARG A 485 -7.70 -22.11 30.90
N GLU A 486 -7.45 -22.58 29.69
CA GLU A 486 -8.42 -22.69 28.60
C GLU A 486 -8.59 -24.15 28.10
N VAL A 487 -8.08 -25.15 28.82
CA VAL A 487 -8.30 -26.57 28.48
C VAL A 487 -9.76 -26.93 28.75
N LEU A 488 -10.32 -27.76 27.88
CA LEU A 488 -11.67 -28.33 27.98
C LEU A 488 -12.01 -28.76 29.41
N THR A 489 -13.14 -28.27 29.90
CA THR A 489 -13.72 -28.69 31.18
C THR A 489 -14.33 -30.10 31.06
N PRO A 490 -14.58 -30.79 32.18
CA PRO A 490 -15.21 -32.12 32.20
C PRO A 490 -16.45 -32.24 31.29
N ASP A 491 -17.29 -31.21 31.21
CA ASP A 491 -18.59 -31.25 30.53
C ASP A 491 -18.54 -30.97 29.01
N GLU A 492 -17.35 -30.80 28.43
CA GLU A 492 -17.15 -30.32 27.05
C GLU A 492 -16.71 -31.41 26.05
N SER A 493 -17.38 -32.57 26.07
CA SER A 493 -17.02 -33.75 25.26
C SER A 493 -17.08 -33.57 23.73
N ASN A 494 -17.73 -32.50 23.24
CA ASN A 494 -17.86 -32.18 21.81
C ASN A 494 -17.12 -30.88 21.39
N HIS A 495 -16.28 -30.36 22.28
CA HIS A 495 -15.54 -29.14 22.04
C HIS A 495 -14.08 -29.45 21.76
N MET A 496 -13.46 -28.52 21.06
CA MET A 496 -12.07 -28.58 20.71
C MET A 496 -11.45 -27.23 20.94
N VAL A 497 -10.28 -27.23 21.58
CA VAL A 497 -9.46 -26.03 21.73
C VAL A 497 -8.29 -26.14 20.78
N MET A 498 -8.10 -25.09 19.99
CA MET A 498 -7.07 -25.04 18.97
C MET A 498 -6.10 -23.90 19.30
N PHE A 499 -4.82 -24.23 19.43
CA PHE A 499 -3.75 -23.28 19.71
C PHE A 499 -2.85 -23.12 18.49
N GLY A 500 -2.61 -21.87 18.07
CA GLY A 500 -1.91 -21.59 16.83
C GLY A 500 -1.76 -20.11 16.51
N ALA A 501 -1.57 -19.77 15.23
CA ALA A 501 -1.47 -18.38 14.76
C ALA A 501 -2.74 -17.56 15.10
N THR A 502 -3.89 -18.22 15.12
CA THR A 502 -5.14 -17.71 15.69
C THR A 502 -5.75 -18.76 16.60
N SER A 503 -5.50 -18.67 17.91
CA SER A 503 -6.10 -19.58 18.89
C SER A 503 -7.62 -19.46 18.91
N LYS A 504 -8.32 -20.60 19.04
CA LYS A 504 -9.78 -20.69 19.06
C LYS A 504 -10.20 -21.63 20.19
N PHE A 505 -11.09 -21.13 21.04
CA PHE A 505 -11.43 -21.78 22.31
C PHE A 505 -12.81 -22.46 22.31
N ASP A 506 -13.69 -22.12 21.36
CA ASP A 506 -15.03 -22.72 21.24
C ASP A 506 -15.26 -23.28 19.82
N VAL A 507 -14.48 -24.30 19.45
CA VAL A 507 -14.69 -25.00 18.18
C VAL A 507 -15.47 -26.27 18.44
N LYS A 508 -16.73 -26.31 17.99
CA LYS A 508 -17.62 -27.46 18.16
C LYS A 508 -17.42 -28.48 17.05
N PHE A 509 -17.33 -29.73 17.43
CA PHE A 509 -17.23 -30.88 16.53
C PHE A 509 -18.29 -31.91 16.88
N HIS A 510 -18.54 -32.81 15.95
CA HIS A 510 -19.25 -34.04 16.27
C HIS A 510 -18.29 -34.94 17.07
N SER A 511 -18.80 -35.67 18.06
CA SER A 511 -18.06 -36.76 18.73
C SER A 511 -17.55 -37.85 17.77
N PHE A 512 -17.99 -37.82 16.51
CA PHE A 512 -17.58 -38.80 15.52
C PHE A 512 -16.25 -38.39 14.91
N TRP A 513 -15.26 -39.24 15.13
CA TRP A 513 -13.96 -39.18 14.52
C TRP A 513 -13.58 -40.57 14.02
N SER A 514 -12.83 -40.63 12.93
CA SER A 514 -12.47 -41.88 12.27
C SER A 514 -11.06 -41.81 11.72
N GLY A 515 -10.34 -42.93 11.75
CA GLY A 515 -9.05 -43.04 11.07
C GLY A 515 -9.23 -42.87 9.57
N THR A 516 -8.35 -42.11 8.94
CA THR A 516 -8.31 -41.88 7.50
C THR A 516 -6.87 -41.69 7.05
N TYR A 517 -6.65 -41.47 5.76
CA TYR A 517 -5.33 -41.09 5.25
C TYR A 517 -5.44 -40.00 4.16
N CYS A 518 -4.50 -39.03 4.17
CA CYS A 518 -4.27 -38.10 3.05
C CYS A 518 -3.05 -38.59 2.27
N THR A 519 -3.10 -38.55 0.95
CA THR A 519 -1.91 -38.66 0.11
C THR A 519 -1.48 -37.27 -0.35
N ILE A 520 -0.22 -36.94 -0.18
CA ILE A 520 0.40 -35.71 -0.68
C ILE A 520 1.29 -36.11 -1.85
N SER A 521 0.97 -35.60 -3.04
CA SER A 521 1.73 -35.88 -4.26
C SER A 521 2.16 -34.59 -4.96
N TYR A 522 3.46 -34.45 -5.18
CA TYR A 522 4.09 -33.49 -6.11
C TYR A 522 4.85 -34.30 -7.18
N PRO A 523 5.30 -33.70 -8.31
CA PRO A 523 5.95 -34.45 -9.39
C PRO A 523 7.10 -35.36 -8.94
N ASP A 524 7.84 -34.96 -7.91
CA ASP A 524 9.00 -35.68 -7.38
C ASP A 524 8.84 -36.05 -5.89
N PHE A 525 7.61 -36.10 -5.35
CA PHE A 525 7.35 -36.37 -3.94
C PHE A 525 6.01 -37.07 -3.76
N TYR A 526 6.00 -38.17 -3.02
CA TYR A 526 4.76 -38.88 -2.66
C TYR A 526 4.83 -39.26 -1.19
N LYS A 527 3.77 -38.97 -0.45
CA LYS A 527 3.66 -39.37 0.95
C LYS A 527 2.23 -39.68 1.34
N LYS A 528 2.05 -40.74 2.12
CA LYS A 528 0.78 -41.08 2.76
C LYS A 528 0.84 -40.67 4.23
N LEU A 529 -0.15 -39.92 4.68
CA LEU A 529 -0.31 -39.48 6.06
C LEU A 529 -1.53 -40.18 6.66
N TYR A 530 -1.36 -40.87 7.79
CA TYR A 530 -2.47 -41.40 8.56
C TYR A 530 -3.00 -40.32 9.50
N LEU A 531 -4.29 -40.00 9.39
CA LEU A 531 -4.94 -38.88 10.04
C LEU A 531 -6.23 -39.34 10.73
N TYR A 532 -6.73 -38.53 11.63
CA TYR A 532 -8.07 -38.63 12.20
C TYR A 532 -8.96 -37.58 11.55
N LYS A 533 -10.02 -38.05 10.90
CA LYS A 533 -11.08 -37.24 10.33
C LYS A 533 -12.07 -36.88 11.44
N ILE A 534 -12.22 -35.60 11.72
CA ILE A 534 -13.09 -35.06 12.77
C ILE A 534 -14.16 -34.20 12.10
N LYS A 535 -15.44 -34.53 12.27
CA LYS A 535 -16.54 -33.76 11.64
C LYS A 535 -16.73 -32.42 12.34
N SER A 536 -16.51 -31.33 11.64
CA SER A 536 -16.67 -29.98 12.16
C SER A 536 -18.11 -29.52 12.08
N LEU A 537 -18.63 -28.97 13.19
CA LEU A 537 -19.96 -28.34 13.20
C LEU A 537 -19.88 -26.86 12.78
N ASN A 538 -18.69 -26.26 12.87
CA ASN A 538 -18.46 -24.84 12.60
C ASN A 538 -17.53 -24.66 11.39
N LYS A 539 -17.89 -23.75 10.46
CA LYS A 539 -17.02 -23.34 9.34
C LYS A 539 -15.77 -22.54 9.75
N ASN A 540 -15.43 -22.54 11.05
CA ASN A 540 -14.46 -21.65 11.67
C ASN A 540 -13.00 -22.09 11.46
N ILE A 541 -12.75 -23.27 10.92
CA ILE A 541 -11.40 -23.72 10.58
C ILE A 541 -11.01 -23.09 9.24
N ARG A 542 -9.93 -22.31 9.20
CA ARG A 542 -9.42 -21.57 8.04
C ARG A 542 -8.10 -22.19 7.56
N LYS A 543 -7.69 -21.87 6.33
CA LYS A 543 -6.42 -22.37 5.76
C LYS A 543 -5.19 -22.04 6.63
N GLY A 544 -5.23 -20.95 7.38
CA GLY A 544 -4.16 -20.53 8.30
C GLY A 544 -4.08 -21.31 9.61
N ASP A 545 -5.02 -22.22 9.87
CA ASP A 545 -5.01 -23.06 11.08
C ASP A 545 -4.16 -24.32 10.92
N SER A 546 -3.56 -24.56 9.75
CA SER A 546 -2.63 -25.68 9.55
C SER A 546 -1.46 -25.62 10.55
N GLY A 547 -1.12 -26.76 11.13
CA GLY A 547 -0.12 -26.89 12.18
C GLY A 547 -0.61 -26.56 13.59
N SER A 548 -1.90 -26.20 13.77
CA SER A 548 -2.42 -25.89 15.11
C SER A 548 -2.54 -27.14 15.95
N ILE A 549 -2.20 -27.03 17.23
CA ILE A 549 -2.45 -28.11 18.17
C ILE A 549 -3.90 -28.03 18.61
N VAL A 550 -4.55 -29.14 18.39
CA VAL A 550 -5.92 -29.43 18.72
C VAL A 550 -5.91 -30.27 19.98
N TYR A 551 -6.75 -29.90 20.95
CA TYR A 551 -7.07 -30.71 22.12
C TYR A 551 -8.54 -31.11 22.02
N LEU A 552 -8.82 -32.41 22.09
CA LEU A 552 -10.16 -33.00 22.06
C LEU A 552 -10.28 -34.09 23.12
N LYS A 553 -11.51 -34.37 23.57
CA LYS A 553 -11.78 -35.52 24.44
C LYS A 553 -12.20 -36.72 23.60
N ASP A 554 -11.68 -37.90 23.94
CA ASP A 554 -12.16 -39.15 23.37
C ASP A 554 -13.38 -39.71 24.12
N ASP A 555 -13.89 -40.85 23.66
CA ASP A 555 -15.04 -41.53 24.28
C ASP A 555 -14.75 -42.02 25.72
N SER A 556 -13.48 -42.05 26.13
CA SER A 556 -13.04 -42.40 27.49
C SER A 556 -12.77 -41.17 28.37
N ASP A 557 -13.17 -39.98 27.92
CA ASP A 557 -12.92 -38.69 28.56
C ASP A 557 -11.43 -38.33 28.71
N MET A 558 -10.55 -38.98 27.94
CA MET A 558 -9.13 -38.65 27.89
C MET A 558 -8.88 -37.54 26.88
N ILE A 559 -8.04 -36.57 27.26
CA ILE A 559 -7.64 -35.49 26.37
C ILE A 559 -6.61 -36.03 25.37
N ILE A 560 -7.01 -36.09 24.11
CA ILE A 560 -6.15 -36.36 22.97
C ILE A 560 -5.70 -35.02 22.39
N ASN A 561 -4.42 -34.94 22.11
CA ASN A 561 -3.82 -33.84 21.37
C ASN A 561 -3.37 -34.30 19.98
N GLY A 562 -3.52 -33.42 19.01
CA GLY A 562 -3.02 -33.66 17.68
C GLY A 562 -2.82 -32.38 16.90
N MET A 563 -2.13 -32.49 15.79
CA MET A 563 -1.83 -31.37 14.91
C MET A 563 -2.78 -31.36 13.73
N LEU A 564 -3.40 -30.23 13.44
CA LEU A 564 -4.23 -30.09 12.26
C LEU A 564 -3.37 -30.08 10.99
N VAL A 565 -3.61 -31.02 10.08
CA VAL A 565 -2.83 -31.18 8.83
C VAL A 565 -3.62 -30.75 7.61
N ALA A 566 -4.92 -31.00 7.60
CA ALA A 566 -5.81 -30.66 6.49
C ALA A 566 -7.22 -30.32 6.99
N LYS A 567 -8.04 -29.76 6.11
CA LYS A 567 -9.48 -29.61 6.32
C LYS A 567 -10.25 -29.69 5.01
N SER A 568 -11.53 -29.95 5.12
CA SER A 568 -12.57 -29.76 4.10
C SER A 568 -13.63 -28.80 4.66
N ASP A 569 -14.75 -28.64 3.96
CA ASP A 569 -15.87 -27.84 4.45
C ASP A 569 -16.49 -28.40 5.73
N ASN A 570 -16.52 -29.73 5.85
CA ASN A 570 -17.22 -30.43 6.93
C ASN A 570 -16.28 -31.16 7.89
N TYR A 571 -14.97 -31.23 7.60
CA TYR A 571 -14.04 -32.05 8.38
C TYR A 571 -12.71 -31.36 8.63
N ALA A 572 -12.17 -31.57 9.82
CA ALA A 572 -10.78 -31.38 10.17
C ALA A 572 -10.03 -32.71 10.07
N TYR A 573 -8.78 -32.68 9.64
CA TYR A 573 -7.92 -33.86 9.58
C TYR A 573 -6.70 -33.63 10.46
N MET A 574 -6.62 -34.40 11.53
CA MET A 574 -5.65 -34.24 12.59
C MET A 574 -4.67 -35.42 12.61
N GLN A 575 -3.38 -35.15 12.71
CA GLN A 575 -2.41 -36.18 13.07
C GLN A 575 -2.28 -36.19 14.58
N ILE A 576 -2.54 -37.32 15.26
CA ILE A 576 -2.30 -37.39 16.71
C ILE A 576 -0.83 -37.08 16.95
N VAL A 577 -0.53 -36.28 17.97
CA VAL A 577 0.84 -36.07 18.43
C VAL A 577 0.82 -36.51 19.87
N ASN A 578 1.16 -37.77 20.15
CA ASN A 578 1.31 -38.23 21.52
C ASN A 578 2.54 -37.51 22.11
N ILE A 579 2.29 -36.35 22.73
CA ILE A 579 3.28 -35.50 23.41
C ILE A 579 3.52 -36.03 24.81
#